data_AF-A0A066UGQ2-F1
#
_entry.id   AF-A0A066UGQ2-F1
#
_cell.length_a   1.000
_cell.length_b   1.000
_cell.length_c   1.000
_cell.angle_alpha   90.00
_cell.angle_beta   90.00
_cell.angle_gamma   90.00
#
_symmetry.space_group_name_H-M   'P 1'
#
loop_
_entity.id
_entity.type
_entity.pdbx_description
1 polymer ?
#
loop_
_entity_poly.entity_id
_entity_poly.type
_entity_poly.pdbx_seq_one_letter_code
_entity_poly.pdbx_strand_id
1 'polypeptide(L)'
;MKKLIVLASTLVLSTTAFAATKTAILETTLKSDTFVTEAEAYDAGANLMEELSTKSSFELSRELPQFRNTTKYDSFKIDDANMEVKKITNMSGDVHYQAAITVDYRYTYKDGRSS
;
A
#
# COMPACT_ATOMS: atom_id res chain seq x y z
N MET A 1 9.34 -35.70 -62.87
CA MET A 1 10.21 -35.14 -61.81
C MET A 1 10.23 -33.62 -61.91
N LYS A 2 9.88 -32.91 -60.84
CA LYS A 2 10.44 -31.61 -60.42
C LYS A 2 9.84 -31.26 -59.05
N LYS A 3 10.67 -31.36 -58.01
CA LYS A 3 10.30 -31.20 -56.60
C LYS A 3 10.29 -29.69 -56.30
N LEU A 4 9.14 -29.15 -55.91
CA LEU A 4 9.03 -27.81 -55.35
C LEU A 4 9.37 -27.90 -53.87
N ILE A 5 10.56 -27.41 -53.52
CA ILE A 5 10.98 -27.27 -52.12
C ILE A 5 10.34 -25.99 -51.59
N VAL A 6 9.30 -26.14 -50.76
CA VAL A 6 8.72 -25.03 -49.99
C VAL A 6 9.58 -24.88 -48.73
N LEU A 7 10.41 -23.84 -48.71
CA LEU A 7 11.24 -23.50 -47.56
C LEU A 7 10.39 -22.68 -46.58
N ALA A 8 9.68 -23.34 -45.68
CA ALA A 8 8.94 -22.69 -44.60
C ALA A 8 9.93 -22.25 -43.51
N SER A 9 10.32 -20.97 -43.54
CA SER A 9 11.16 -20.36 -42.52
C SER A 9 10.40 -20.30 -41.19
N THR A 10 10.74 -21.15 -40.23
CA THR A 10 10.19 -21.10 -38.88
C THR A 10 10.77 -19.90 -38.13
N LEU A 11 10.01 -18.82 -38.05
CA LEU A 11 10.34 -17.66 -37.24
C LEU A 11 10.24 -18.05 -35.76
N VAL A 12 11.36 -18.38 -35.13
CA VAL A 12 11.41 -18.68 -33.68
C VAL A 12 11.33 -17.35 -32.95
N LEU A 13 10.11 -16.94 -32.56
CA LEU A 13 9.91 -15.81 -31.67
C LEU A 13 10.32 -16.22 -30.25
N SER A 14 11.60 -16.00 -29.93
CA SER A 14 12.12 -16.13 -28.57
C SER A 14 11.50 -15.03 -27.69
N THR A 15 10.39 -15.33 -27.02
CA THR A 15 9.79 -14.39 -26.07
C THR A 15 10.64 -14.33 -24.81
N THR A 16 11.36 -13.23 -24.60
CA THR A 16 11.99 -12.94 -23.31
C THR A 16 10.91 -12.49 -22.33
N ALA A 17 10.72 -13.24 -21.25
CA ALA A 17 9.80 -12.83 -20.18
C ALA A 17 10.47 -11.73 -19.35
N PHE A 18 10.08 -10.47 -19.56
CA PHE A 18 10.49 -9.37 -18.68
C PHE A 18 9.70 -9.42 -17.38
N ALA A 19 10.38 -9.45 -16.23
CA ALA A 19 9.76 -9.25 -14.93
C ALA A 19 9.29 -7.78 -14.83
N ALA A 20 7.99 -7.55 -15.01
CA ALA A 20 7.41 -6.21 -14.97
C ALA A 20 7.43 -5.67 -13.54
N THR A 21 7.83 -4.40 -13.38
CA THR A 21 7.58 -3.66 -12.14
C THR A 21 6.12 -3.21 -12.16
N LYS A 22 5.39 -3.50 -11.09
CA LYS A 22 3.99 -3.13 -10.90
C LYS A 22 3.87 -2.15 -9.74
N THR A 23 2.85 -1.31 -9.78
CA THR A 23 2.47 -0.42 -8.69
C THR A 23 1.20 -0.97 -8.05
N ALA A 24 1.22 -1.20 -6.75
CA ALA A 24 0.03 -1.45 -5.96
C ALA A 24 -0.49 -0.11 -5.42
N ILE A 25 -1.81 0.05 -5.40
CA ILE A 25 -2.52 1.17 -4.78
C ILE A 25 -3.45 0.53 -3.75
N LEU A 26 -3.35 0.97 -2.50
CA LEU A 26 -4.07 0.40 -1.37
C LEU A 26 -4.58 1.51 -0.47
N GLU A 27 -5.57 1.15 0.33
CA GLU A 27 -6.13 1.95 1.40
C GLU A 27 -5.93 1.19 2.71
N THR A 28 -5.57 1.90 3.78
CA THR A 28 -5.55 1.34 5.13
C THR A 28 -6.04 2.35 6.15
N THR A 29 -6.58 1.88 7.28
CA THR A 29 -6.98 2.75 8.39
C THR A 29 -6.08 2.53 9.59
N LEU A 30 -5.33 3.56 9.96
CA LEU A 30 -4.57 3.63 11.20
C LEU A 30 -5.43 4.26 12.29
N LYS A 31 -5.30 3.80 13.53
CA LYS A 31 -6.10 4.28 14.66
C LYS A 31 -5.18 4.81 15.74
N SER A 32 -5.56 5.95 16.32
CA SER A 32 -4.93 6.44 17.54
C SER A 32 -5.32 5.58 18.74
N ASP A 33 -4.72 5.87 19.89
CA ASP A 33 -5.27 5.45 21.17
C ASP A 33 -6.68 6.04 21.40
N THR A 34 -7.34 5.53 22.43
CA THR A 34 -8.67 5.97 22.86
C THR A 34 -8.55 6.99 23.98
N PHE A 35 -9.26 8.11 23.86
CA PHE A 35 -9.21 9.23 24.80
C PHE A 35 -10.58 9.50 25.41
N VAL A 36 -10.60 10.28 26.50
CA VAL A 36 -11.84 10.66 27.18
C VAL A 36 -12.49 11.85 26.48
N THR A 37 -11.70 12.72 25.85
CA THR A 37 -12.20 13.90 25.15
C THR A 37 -11.99 13.81 23.64
N GLU A 38 -12.88 14.45 22.88
CA GLU A 38 -12.78 14.54 21.42
C GLU A 38 -11.54 15.34 20.98
N ALA A 39 -11.19 16.39 21.73
CA ALA A 39 -10.03 17.22 21.46
C ALA A 39 -8.71 16.44 21.57
N GLU A 40 -8.54 15.61 22.60
CA GLU A 40 -7.35 14.75 22.73
C GLU A 40 -7.23 13.76 21.57
N ALA A 41 -8.35 13.16 21.15
CA ALA A 41 -8.36 12.26 20.01
C ALA A 41 -8.02 13.00 18.71
N TYR A 42 -8.54 14.22 18.53
CA TYR A 42 -8.22 15.07 17.38
C TYR A 42 -6.74 15.41 17.33
N ASP A 43 -6.16 15.90 18.43
CA ASP A 43 -4.75 16.26 18.51
C ASP A 43 -3.84 15.06 18.25
N ALA A 44 -4.19 13.90 18.83
CA ALA A 44 -3.47 12.65 18.57
C ALA A 44 -3.54 12.24 17.09
N GLY A 45 -4.71 12.39 16.46
CA GLY A 45 -4.89 12.11 15.04
C GLY A 45 -4.12 13.07 14.13
N ALA A 46 -4.12 14.37 14.46
CA ALA A 46 -3.40 15.39 13.73
C ALA A 46 -1.88 15.16 13.80
N ASN A 47 -1.37 14.84 14.99
CA ASN A 47 0.04 14.48 15.17
C ASN A 47 0.42 13.24 14.35
N LEU A 48 -0.43 12.20 14.32
CA LEU A 48 -0.17 11.00 13.54
C LEU A 48 -0.18 11.31 12.02
N MET A 49 -1.08 12.19 11.57
CA MET A 49 -1.12 12.62 10.16
C MET A 49 0.12 13.43 9.77
N GLU A 50 0.61 14.31 10.64
CA GLU A 50 1.87 15.02 10.45
C GLU A 50 3.05 14.04 10.41
N GLU A 51 3.11 13.10 11.35
CA GLU A 51 4.15 12.08 11.41
C GLU A 51 4.22 11.27 10.11
N LEU A 52 3.08 10.78 9.62
CA LEU A 52 2.98 10.05 8.36
C LEU A 52 3.46 10.88 7.16
N SER A 53 3.18 12.19 7.15
CA SER A 53 3.60 13.09 6.06
C SER A 53 5.11 13.35 6.03
N THR A 54 5.80 13.18 7.17
CA THR A 54 7.24 13.43 7.30
C THR A 54 8.10 12.18 7.16
N LYS A 55 7.50 10.98 7.26
CA LYS A 55 8.21 9.70 7.12
C LYS A 55 8.79 9.52 5.73
N SER A 56 9.99 8.96 5.69
CA SER A 56 10.60 8.48 4.45
C SER A 56 9.87 7.26 3.90
N SER A 57 10.04 6.99 2.60
CA SER A 57 9.48 5.77 1.97
C SER A 57 9.84 4.49 2.71
N PHE A 58 11.06 4.39 3.25
CA PHE A 58 11.47 3.22 4.01
C PHE A 58 10.72 3.08 5.34
N GLU A 59 10.52 4.18 6.06
CA GLU A 59 9.74 4.17 7.31
C GLU A 59 8.26 3.85 7.03
N LEU A 60 7.70 4.44 5.98
CA LEU A 60 6.35 4.11 5.51
C LEU A 60 6.19 2.62 5.19
N SER A 61 7.22 1.98 4.62
CA SER A 61 7.18 0.54 4.34
C SER A 61 7.13 -0.36 5.59
N ARG A 62 7.51 0.18 6.75
CA ARG A 62 7.50 -0.53 8.03
C ARG A 62 6.17 -0.39 8.76
N GLU A 63 5.43 0.67 8.47
CA GLU A 63 4.17 1.00 9.13
C GLU A 63 2.94 0.64 8.31
N LEU A 64 3.02 0.83 6.99
CA LEU A 64 1.92 0.55 6.08
C LEU A 64 1.93 -0.94 5.69
N PRO A 65 0.75 -1.59 5.62
CA PRO A 65 0.66 -2.99 5.22
C PRO A 65 1.26 -3.26 3.84
N GLN A 66 1.90 -4.42 3.69
CA GLN A 66 2.45 -4.87 2.40
C GLN A 66 2.12 -6.34 2.17
N PHE A 67 1.70 -6.67 0.95
CA PHE A 67 1.16 -7.99 0.63
C PHE A 67 2.01 -8.77 -0.40
N ARG A 68 3.15 -8.21 -0.82
CA ARG A 68 4.02 -8.81 -1.84
C ARG A 68 5.43 -9.00 -1.29
N ASN A 69 6.00 -10.19 -1.45
CA ASN A 69 7.36 -10.51 -1.00
C ASN A 69 8.45 -9.78 -1.81
N THR A 70 8.11 -9.30 -3.01
CA THR A 70 8.99 -8.60 -3.95
C THR A 70 8.79 -7.08 -3.91
N THR A 71 8.25 -6.57 -2.80
CA THR A 71 8.02 -5.14 -2.56
C THR A 71 9.34 -4.37 -2.51
N LYS A 72 9.36 -3.19 -3.11
CA LYS A 72 10.47 -2.24 -3.00
C LYS A 72 10.18 -1.27 -1.85
N TYR A 73 10.89 -1.43 -0.74
CA TYR A 73 10.68 -0.65 0.48
C TYR A 73 10.94 0.85 0.33
N ASP A 74 11.78 1.24 -0.64
CA ASP A 74 12.09 2.63 -0.97
C ASP A 74 11.07 3.29 -1.92
N SER A 75 9.97 2.60 -2.25
CA SER A 75 8.97 3.08 -3.22
C SER A 75 7.62 3.46 -2.64
N PHE A 76 7.46 3.37 -1.31
CA PHE A 76 6.22 3.76 -0.64
C PHE A 76 5.99 5.25 -0.72
N LYS A 77 4.75 5.62 -0.99
CA LYS A 77 4.29 7.00 -1.01
C LYS A 77 2.83 7.06 -0.57
N ILE A 78 2.51 8.02 0.30
CA ILE A 78 1.13 8.40 0.61
C ILE A 78 0.65 9.33 -0.51
N ASP A 79 -0.50 8.98 -1.09
CA ASP A 79 -1.16 9.79 -2.12
C ASP A 79 -2.23 10.70 -1.51
N ASP A 80 -2.98 10.20 -0.51
CA ASP A 80 -3.94 10.97 0.27
C ASP A 80 -4.07 10.44 1.70
N ALA A 81 -4.50 11.28 2.63
CA ALA A 81 -4.81 10.89 4.00
C ALA A 81 -5.98 11.71 4.53
N ASN A 82 -6.98 11.03 5.10
CA ASN A 82 -8.14 11.64 5.72
C ASN A 82 -8.28 11.20 7.17
N MET A 83 -8.57 12.15 8.06
CA MET A 83 -8.73 11.90 9.49
C MET A 83 -10.18 12.10 9.90
N GLU A 84 -10.71 11.15 10.68
CA GLU A 84 -12.01 11.24 11.33
C GLU A 84 -11.87 10.93 12.83
N VAL A 85 -12.51 11.73 13.69
CA VAL A 85 -12.65 11.38 15.12
C VAL A 85 -13.95 10.62 15.31
N LYS A 86 -13.84 9.41 15.87
CA LYS A 86 -14.98 8.51 16.12
C LYS A 86 -15.26 8.41 17.60
N LYS A 87 -16.53 8.61 17.95
CA LYS A 87 -17.06 8.27 19.27
C LYS A 87 -17.26 6.76 19.35
N ILE A 88 -16.65 6.13 20.33
CA ILE A 88 -16.72 4.70 20.60
C ILE A 88 -17.27 4.48 22.01
N THR A 89 -18.06 3.42 22.18
CA THR A 89 -18.55 3.01 23.50
C THR A 89 -17.91 1.67 23.83
N ASN A 90 -17.25 1.59 24.99
CA ASN A 90 -16.64 0.35 25.44
C ASN A 90 -17.71 -0.61 26.00
N MET A 91 -17.33 -1.86 26.33
CA MET A 91 -18.27 -2.85 26.90
C MET A 91 -18.83 -2.45 28.28
N SER A 92 -18.18 -1.54 28.98
CA SER A 92 -18.62 -0.98 30.26
C SER A 92 -19.65 0.14 30.10
N GLY A 93 -19.89 0.61 28.88
CA GLY A 93 -20.78 1.72 28.57
C GLY A 93 -20.11 3.09 28.58
N ASP A 94 -18.81 3.18 28.83
CA ASP A 94 -18.08 4.44 28.83
C ASP A 94 -17.84 4.91 27.38
N VAL A 95 -18.01 6.21 27.20
CA VAL A 95 -17.74 6.89 25.95
C VAL A 95 -16.28 7.28 25.88
N HIS A 96 -15.62 6.89 24.80
CA HIS A 96 -14.28 7.32 24.43
C HIS A 96 -14.29 7.87 23.01
N TYR A 97 -13.22 8.57 22.66
CA TYR A 97 -13.00 9.12 21.32
C TYR A 97 -11.69 8.56 20.77
N GLN A 98 -11.67 8.23 19.48
CA GLN A 98 -10.50 7.69 18.80
C GLN A 98 -10.41 8.32 17.41
N ALA A 99 -9.22 8.80 17.04
CA ALA A 99 -8.95 9.19 15.67
C ALA A 99 -8.72 7.95 14.80
N ALA A 100 -9.35 7.95 13.63
CA ALA A 100 -9.14 7.00 12.56
C ALA A 100 -8.61 7.76 11.35
N ILE A 101 -7.41 7.45 10.91
CA ILE A 101 -6.78 8.04 9.72
C ILE A 101 -6.80 6.99 8.62
N THR A 102 -7.56 7.27 7.57
CA THR A 102 -7.55 6.49 6.34
C THR A 102 -6.46 7.04 5.43
N VAL A 103 -5.53 6.17 5.03
CA VAL A 103 -4.36 6.51 4.24
C VAL A 103 -4.44 5.76 2.93
N ASP A 104 -4.45 6.51 1.83
CA ASP A 104 -4.28 5.99 0.49
C ASP A 104 -2.80 6.05 0.13
N TYR A 105 -2.24 4.88 -0.20
CA TYR A 105 -0.82 4.76 -0.45
C TYR A 105 -0.54 3.82 -1.62
N ARG A 106 0.64 3.99 -2.17
CA ARG A 106 1.15 3.16 -3.25
C ARG A 106 2.56 2.72 -2.99
N TYR A 107 2.89 1.56 -3.53
CA TYR A 107 4.25 1.05 -3.56
C TYR A 107 4.47 0.21 -4.82
N THR A 108 5.73 0.02 -5.20
CA THR A 108 6.09 -0.81 -6.35
C THR A 108 6.61 -2.17 -5.91
N TYR A 109 6.33 -3.19 -6.71
CA TYR A 109 6.82 -4.54 -6.51
C TYR A 109 7.17 -5.19 -7.85
N LYS A 110 8.05 -6.17 -7.84
CA LYS A 110 8.36 -6.96 -9.05
C LYS A 110 7.39 -8.12 -9.16
N ASP A 111 6.77 -8.30 -10.33
CA ASP A 111 5.95 -9.49 -10.57
C ASP A 111 6.87 -10.70 -10.72
N GLY A 112 6.92 -11.55 -9.71
CA GLY A 112 7.61 -12.84 -9.77
C GLY A 112 6.63 -13.88 -10.28
N ARG A 113 6.97 -14.62 -11.34
CA ARG A 113 6.31 -15.91 -11.60
C ARG A 113 6.40 -16.71 -10.30
N SER A 114 5.27 -17.19 -9.77
CA SER A 114 5.29 -18.35 -8.89
C SER A 114 6.02 -19.43 -9.67
N SER A 115 7.23 -19.75 -9.22
CA SER A 115 7.96 -20.90 -9.74
C SER A 115 7.27 -22.18 -9.28
#